data_AF-A0AAV0WM62-F1
#
_entry.id   AF-A0AAV0WM62-F1
#
_cell.length_a   1.000
_cell.length_b   1.000
_cell.length_c   1.000
_cell.angle_alpha   90.00
_cell.angle_beta   90.00
_cell.angle_gamma   90.00
#
_symmetry.space_group_name_H-M   'P 1'
#
loop_
_entity.id
_entity.type
_entity.pdbx_description
1 polymer ?
#
loop_
_entity_poly.entity_id
_entity_poly.type
_entity_poly.pdbx_seq_one_letter_code
_entity_poly.pdbx_strand_id
1 'polypeptide(L)'
;MGETAEDKEIKRVRRLITRADTKRTIAVKKIRSIDSLAKRAKIDPSLMDELHIAAATLDDLWAQFEAADNDALDSLLEINAESEYSPELPAEVLSIINAITAIAMQGNYDNFKNAKRGLTEQNHASDVPVKPTSRLPEIPLPSFNVPLPVD
;
A
#
# COMPACT_ATOMS: atom_id res chain seq x y z
N MET A 1 36.50 19.89 2.68
CA MET A 1 35.40 20.02 1.72
C MET A 1 34.09 19.88 2.48
N GLY A 2 33.22 20.89 2.42
CA GLY A 2 31.89 20.83 3.02
C GLY A 2 30.90 20.18 2.05
N GLU A 3 29.87 19.55 2.61
CA GLU A 3 28.74 18.99 1.85
C GLU A 3 28.01 20.11 1.09
N THR A 4 27.83 19.93 -0.22
CA THR A 4 27.14 20.89 -1.08
C THR A 4 25.62 20.78 -0.94
N ALA A 5 24.87 21.76 -1.44
CA ALA A 5 23.40 21.70 -1.45
C ALA A 5 22.89 20.53 -2.32
N GLU A 6 23.60 20.24 -3.42
CA GLU A 6 23.32 19.11 -4.31
C GLU A 6 23.52 17.76 -3.60
N ASP A 7 24.62 17.61 -2.83
CA ASP A 7 24.86 16.40 -2.04
C ASP A 7 23.72 16.13 -1.04
N LYS A 8 23.16 17.18 -0.45
CA LYS A 8 22.02 17.07 0.49
C LYS A 8 20.74 16.64 -0.21
N GLU A 9 20.48 17.18 -1.40
CA GLU A 9 19.30 16.81 -2.17
C GLU A 9 19.39 15.36 -2.66
N ILE A 10 20.55 14.95 -3.18
CA ILE A 10 20.79 13.55 -3.56
C ILE A 10 20.55 12.62 -2.37
N LYS A 11 21.05 12.96 -1.17
CA LYS A 11 20.80 12.18 0.05
C LYS A 11 19.32 12.12 0.43
N ARG A 12 18.57 13.21 0.23
CA ARG A 12 17.13 13.26 0.48
C ARG A 12 16.40 12.31 -0.47
N VAL A 13 16.67 12.40 -1.77
CA VAL A 13 16.04 11.54 -2.79
C VAL A 13 16.39 10.07 -2.57
N ARG A 14 17.64 9.76 -2.22
CA ARG A 14 18.05 8.39 -1.83
C ARG A 14 17.25 7.81 -0.67
N ARG A 15 16.82 8.63 0.29
CA ARG A 15 15.91 8.16 1.37
C ARG A 15 14.51 7.84 0.84
N LEU A 16 14.02 8.58 -0.17
CA LEU A 16 12.75 8.29 -0.83
C LEU A 16 12.82 6.96 -1.58
N ILE A 17 13.90 6.72 -2.32
CA ILE A 17 14.17 5.43 -3.00
C ILE A 17 14.13 4.28 -1.99
N THR A 18 14.91 4.36 -0.90
CA THR A 18 14.92 3.32 0.14
C THR A 18 13.53 3.08 0.74
N ARG A 19 12.74 4.14 0.96
CA ARG A 19 11.38 4.02 1.49
C ARG A 19 10.46 3.31 0.49
N ALA A 20 10.50 3.70 -0.78
CA ALA A 20 9.73 3.09 -1.85
C ALA A 20 10.10 1.60 -2.02
N ASP A 21 11.39 1.29 -2.05
CA ASP A 21 11.92 -0.08 -2.09
C ASP A 21 11.46 -0.94 -0.91
N THR A 22 11.43 -0.37 0.28
CA THR A 22 10.94 -1.07 1.47
C THR A 22 9.45 -1.44 1.31
N LYS A 23 8.62 -0.49 0.86
CA LYS A 23 7.18 -0.76 0.62
C LYS A 23 6.99 -1.81 -0.48
N ARG A 24 7.69 -1.66 -1.61
CA ARG A 24 7.71 -2.60 -2.74
C ARG A 24 8.07 -4.01 -2.26
N THR A 25 9.14 -4.12 -1.49
CA THR A 25 9.60 -5.40 -0.89
C THR A 25 8.55 -6.02 0.04
N ILE A 26 7.88 -5.21 0.86
CA ILE A 26 6.82 -5.70 1.77
C ILE A 26 5.65 -6.28 0.96
N ALA A 27 5.19 -5.59 -0.08
CA ALA A 27 4.10 -6.07 -0.94
C ALA A 27 4.49 -7.40 -1.61
N VAL A 28 5.68 -7.47 -2.22
CA VAL A 28 6.20 -8.69 -2.87
C VAL A 28 6.30 -9.86 -1.88
N LYS A 29 6.80 -9.61 -0.65
CA LYS A 29 6.88 -10.66 0.39
C LYS A 29 5.51 -11.20 0.77
N LYS A 30 4.49 -10.34 0.90
CA LYS A 30 3.11 -10.78 1.16
C LYS A 30 2.57 -11.62 0.02
N ILE A 31 2.73 -11.19 -1.24
CA ILE A 31 2.32 -11.94 -2.43
C ILE A 31 2.98 -13.33 -2.47
N ARG A 32 4.30 -13.40 -2.22
CA ARG A 32 5.04 -14.69 -2.17
C ARG A 32 4.60 -15.59 -1.02
N SER A 33 4.15 -15.02 0.10
CA SER A 33 3.55 -15.80 1.19
C SER A 33 2.23 -16.44 0.76
N ILE A 34 1.39 -15.72 0.02
CA ILE A 34 0.14 -16.24 -0.53
C ILE A 34 0.42 -17.31 -1.59
N ASP A 35 1.44 -17.14 -2.44
CA ASP A 35 1.90 -18.18 -3.38
C ASP A 35 2.32 -19.47 -2.65
N SER A 36 3.03 -19.34 -1.52
CA SER A 36 3.39 -20.48 -0.69
C SER A 36 2.16 -21.18 -0.08
N LEU A 37 1.12 -20.42 0.29
CA LEU A 37 -0.17 -20.97 0.69
C LEU A 37 -0.88 -21.67 -0.48
N ALA A 38 -0.92 -21.05 -1.65
CA ALA A 38 -1.57 -21.60 -2.85
C ALA A 38 -0.96 -22.96 -3.25
N LYS A 39 0.37 -23.06 -3.23
CA LYS A 39 1.09 -24.31 -3.50
C LYS A 39 0.75 -25.40 -2.49
N ARG A 40 0.57 -25.07 -1.21
CA ARG A 40 0.13 -26.01 -0.17
C ARG A 40 -1.32 -26.43 -0.35
N ALA A 41 -2.22 -25.48 -0.64
CA ALA A 41 -3.65 -25.75 -0.85
C ALA A 41 -3.92 -26.68 -2.05
N LYS A 42 -3.03 -26.65 -3.06
CA LYS A 42 -3.07 -27.60 -4.18
C LYS A 42 -2.86 -29.07 -3.73
N ILE A 43 -2.09 -29.29 -2.67
CA ILE A 43 -1.78 -30.61 -2.12
C ILE A 43 -2.79 -30.98 -1.02
N ASP A 44 -3.18 -30.00 -0.21
CA ASP A 44 -4.11 -30.12 0.90
C ASP A 44 -5.34 -29.21 0.69
N PRO A 45 -6.44 -29.76 0.14
CA PRO A 45 -7.65 -28.99 -0.14
C PRO A 45 -8.30 -28.35 1.09
N SER A 46 -7.95 -28.75 2.32
CA SER A 46 -8.48 -28.12 3.53
C SER A 46 -8.02 -26.66 3.70
N LEU A 47 -6.96 -26.26 3.00
CA LEU A 47 -6.44 -24.89 3.00
C LEU A 47 -7.08 -23.98 1.94
N MET A 48 -8.05 -24.47 1.16
CA MET A 48 -8.66 -23.71 0.06
C MET A 48 -9.41 -22.47 0.55
N ASP A 49 -10.14 -22.56 1.67
CA ASP A 49 -10.86 -21.41 2.22
C ASP A 49 -9.88 -20.31 2.69
N GLU A 50 -8.77 -20.70 3.34
CA GLU A 50 -7.70 -19.77 3.72
C GLU A 50 -7.09 -19.10 2.48
N LEU A 51 -6.87 -19.88 1.42
CA LEU A 51 -6.40 -19.36 0.14
C LEU A 51 -7.39 -18.38 -0.49
N HIS A 52 -8.70 -18.65 -0.46
CA HIS A 52 -9.71 -17.75 -1.03
C HIS A 52 -9.71 -16.40 -0.32
N ILE A 53 -9.64 -16.40 1.01
CA ILE A 53 -9.56 -15.17 1.81
C ILE A 53 -8.28 -14.41 1.49
N ALA A 54 -7.12 -15.10 1.46
CA ALA A 54 -5.85 -14.46 1.17
C ALA A 54 -5.80 -13.90 -0.28
N ALA A 55 -6.29 -14.68 -1.24
CA ALA A 55 -6.29 -14.31 -2.66
C ALA A 55 -7.21 -13.10 -2.96
N ALA A 56 -8.25 -12.89 -2.16
CA ALA A 56 -9.09 -11.69 -2.27
C ALA A 56 -8.33 -10.38 -1.96
N THR A 57 -7.16 -10.45 -1.30
CA THR A 57 -6.31 -9.28 -1.01
C THR A 57 -5.28 -8.98 -2.10
N LEU A 58 -5.18 -9.78 -3.17
CA LEU A 58 -4.14 -9.65 -4.18
C LEU A 58 -4.24 -8.34 -4.97
N ASP A 59 -5.45 -7.86 -5.27
CA ASP A 59 -5.66 -6.61 -5.99
C ASP A 59 -5.12 -5.42 -5.16
N ASP A 60 -5.38 -5.41 -3.84
CA ASP A 60 -4.87 -4.37 -2.94
C ASP A 60 -3.34 -4.44 -2.78
N LEU A 61 -2.77 -5.64 -2.77
CA LEU A 61 -1.32 -5.84 -2.70
C LEU A 61 -0.64 -5.43 -4.01
N TRP A 62 -1.29 -5.67 -5.15
CA TRP A 62 -0.83 -5.22 -6.46
C TRP A 62 -0.84 -3.69 -6.55
N ALA A 63 -1.93 -3.04 -6.15
CA ALA A 63 -2.01 -1.58 -6.12
C ALA A 63 -0.94 -0.95 -5.20
N GLN A 64 -0.69 -1.55 -4.03
CA GLN A 64 0.40 -1.13 -3.13
C GLN A 64 1.78 -1.30 -3.75
N PHE A 65 2.00 -2.40 -4.50
CA PHE A 65 3.24 -2.62 -5.23
C PHE A 65 3.42 -1.57 -6.33
N GLU A 66 2.43 -1.37 -7.21
CA GLU A 66 2.50 -0.39 -8.30
C GLU A 66 2.77 1.02 -7.80
N ALA A 67 2.06 1.46 -6.74
CA ALA A 67 2.29 2.77 -6.15
C ALA A 67 3.73 2.91 -5.63
N ALA A 68 4.26 1.90 -4.95
CA ALA A 68 5.64 1.93 -4.44
C ALA A 68 6.69 1.80 -5.55
N ASP A 69 6.39 1.08 -6.62
CA ASP A 69 7.28 0.91 -7.77
C ASP A 69 7.39 2.21 -8.59
N ASN A 70 6.27 2.90 -8.79
CA ASN A 70 6.24 4.24 -9.39
C ASN A 70 6.97 5.27 -8.51
N ASP A 71 6.72 5.29 -7.20
CA ASP A 71 7.46 6.15 -6.24
C ASP A 71 8.99 5.95 -6.38
N ALA A 72 9.43 4.71 -6.58
CA ALA A 72 10.85 4.38 -6.72
C ALA A 72 11.41 4.87 -8.06
N LEU A 73 10.69 4.64 -9.17
CA LEU A 73 11.10 5.10 -10.50
C LEU A 73 11.19 6.62 -10.57
N ASP A 74 10.17 7.34 -10.08
CA ASP A 74 10.15 8.80 -10.04
C ASP A 74 11.36 9.34 -9.25
N SER A 75 11.64 8.76 -8.09
CA SER A 75 12.79 9.15 -7.27
C SER A 75 14.14 8.85 -7.94
N LEU A 76 14.25 7.77 -8.72
CA LEU A 76 15.47 7.44 -9.47
C LEU A 76 15.70 8.42 -10.62
N LEU A 77 14.62 8.82 -11.31
CA LEU A 77 14.68 9.81 -12.38
C LEU A 77 15.15 11.19 -11.86
N GLU A 78 14.75 11.59 -10.66
CA GLU A 78 15.19 12.86 -10.04
C GLU A 78 16.71 12.98 -9.89
N ILE A 79 17.43 11.86 -9.77
CA ILE A 79 18.89 11.82 -9.62
C ILE A 79 19.61 11.17 -10.81
N ASN A 80 18.92 10.99 -11.95
CA ASN A 80 19.45 10.34 -13.17
C ASN A 80 20.05 8.95 -12.89
N ALA A 81 19.38 8.17 -12.04
CA ALA A 81 19.77 6.82 -11.65
C ALA A 81 18.81 5.75 -12.19
N GLU A 82 18.11 6.02 -13.31
CA GLU A 82 17.12 5.13 -13.90
C GLU A 82 17.66 3.73 -14.25
N SER A 83 18.97 3.61 -14.46
CA SER A 83 19.64 2.31 -14.66
C SER A 83 19.55 1.37 -13.45
N GLU A 84 19.23 1.89 -12.26
CA GLU A 84 19.02 1.08 -11.04
C GLU A 84 17.59 0.52 -10.95
N TYR A 85 16.66 0.97 -11.80
CA TYR A 85 15.29 0.46 -11.84
C TYR A 85 15.25 -0.95 -12.46
N SER A 86 14.36 -1.80 -11.95
CA SER A 86 14.17 -3.18 -12.44
C SER A 86 12.85 -3.30 -13.21
N PRO A 87 12.86 -3.17 -14.55
CA PRO A 87 11.63 -3.22 -15.36
C PRO A 87 11.00 -4.61 -15.45
N GLU A 88 11.73 -5.68 -15.09
CA GLU A 88 11.22 -7.05 -15.11
C GLU A 88 10.36 -7.38 -13.88
N LEU A 89 10.59 -6.71 -12.76
CA LEU A 89 9.95 -7.05 -11.50
C LEU A 89 8.40 -6.96 -11.54
N PRO A 90 7.78 -5.93 -12.12
CA PRO A 90 6.31 -5.89 -12.24
C PRO A 90 5.74 -7.11 -12.96
N ALA A 91 6.41 -7.56 -14.04
CA ALA A 91 5.99 -8.74 -14.79
C ALA A 91 6.14 -10.03 -13.97
N GLU A 92 7.23 -10.18 -13.22
CA GLU A 92 7.43 -11.31 -12.30
C GLU A 92 6.33 -11.37 -11.22
N VAL A 93 6.02 -10.23 -10.60
CA VAL A 93 5.00 -10.14 -9.55
C VAL A 93 3.62 -10.48 -10.12
N LEU A 94 3.29 -9.96 -11.31
CA LEU A 94 2.03 -10.27 -11.98
C LEU A 94 1.92 -11.75 -12.34
N SER A 95 3.02 -12.38 -12.78
CA SER A 95 3.05 -13.82 -13.03
C SER A 95 2.74 -14.64 -11.77
N ILE A 96 3.23 -14.21 -10.60
CA ILE A 96 2.92 -14.88 -9.32
C ILE A 96 1.44 -14.70 -8.97
N ILE A 97 0.90 -13.48 -9.08
CA ILE A 97 -0.52 -13.18 -8.81
C ILE A 97 -1.44 -14.04 -9.70
N ASN A 98 -1.12 -14.17 -10.98
CA ASN A 98 -1.87 -14.99 -11.92
C ASN A 98 -1.85 -16.47 -11.54
N ALA A 99 -0.70 -16.99 -11.11
CA ALA A 99 -0.57 -18.37 -10.64
C ALA A 99 -1.41 -18.62 -9.37
N ILE A 100 -1.38 -17.71 -8.41
CA ILE A 100 -2.21 -17.80 -7.19
C ILE A 100 -3.70 -17.81 -7.57
N THR A 101 -4.11 -16.87 -8.41
CA THR A 101 -5.51 -16.73 -8.84
C THR A 101 -6.00 -18.00 -9.54
N ALA A 102 -5.19 -18.59 -10.42
CA ALA A 102 -5.55 -19.83 -11.10
C ALA A 102 -5.79 -20.99 -10.13
N ILE A 103 -4.97 -21.11 -9.07
CA ILE A 103 -5.16 -22.14 -8.04
C ILE A 103 -6.41 -21.86 -7.21
N ALA A 104 -6.60 -20.61 -6.78
CA ALA A 104 -7.78 -20.21 -6.01
C ALA A 104 -9.09 -20.51 -6.76
N MET A 105 -9.11 -20.30 -8.08
CA MET A 105 -10.29 -20.59 -8.92
C MET A 105 -10.60 -22.09 -9.07
N GLN A 106 -9.62 -22.98 -8.91
CA GLN A 106 -9.85 -24.44 -9.03
C GLN A 106 -10.71 -25.01 -7.90
N GLY A 107 -10.68 -24.42 -6.70
CA GLY A 107 -11.33 -24.99 -5.51
C GLY A 107 -12.73 -24.45 -5.19
N ASN A 108 -13.53 -24.10 -6.20
CA ASN A 108 -14.88 -23.49 -6.15
C ASN A 108 -14.90 -21.97 -6.43
N TYR A 109 -15.26 -21.63 -7.67
CA TYR A 109 -15.31 -20.28 -8.22
C TYR A 109 -16.27 -19.34 -7.47
N ASP A 110 -17.39 -19.87 -6.97
CA ASP A 110 -18.40 -19.05 -6.28
C ASP A 110 -17.89 -18.58 -4.92
N ASN A 111 -17.15 -19.42 -4.19
CA ASN A 111 -16.59 -19.07 -2.89
C ASN A 111 -15.50 -17.99 -3.03
N PHE A 112 -14.63 -18.12 -4.04
CA PHE A 112 -13.62 -17.10 -4.36
C PHE A 112 -14.24 -15.74 -4.70
N LYS A 113 -15.29 -15.72 -5.53
CA LYS A 113 -16.01 -14.47 -5.87
C LYS A 113 -16.66 -13.82 -4.66
N ASN A 114 -17.28 -14.62 -3.80
CA ASN A 114 -17.93 -14.13 -2.60
C ASN A 114 -16.93 -13.56 -1.59
N ALA A 115 -15.78 -14.23 -1.39
CA ALA A 115 -14.68 -13.70 -0.56
C ALA A 115 -14.16 -12.37 -1.10
N LYS A 116 -13.97 -12.26 -2.43
CA LYS A 116 -13.55 -11.02 -3.08
C LYS A 116 -14.55 -9.89 -2.85
N ARG A 117 -15.86 -10.14 -3.06
CA ARG A 117 -16.93 -9.16 -2.85
C ARG A 117 -17.05 -8.72 -1.38
N GLY A 118 -16.97 -9.64 -0.43
CA GLY A 118 -17.11 -9.34 1.00
C GLY A 118 -16.03 -8.36 1.51
N LEU A 119 -14.79 -8.48 1.02
CA LEU A 119 -13.71 -7.55 1.34
C LEU A 119 -13.88 -6.18 0.65
N THR A 120 -14.32 -6.15 -0.60
CA THR A 120 -14.61 -4.89 -1.31
C THR A 120 -15.75 -4.12 -0.63
N GLU A 121 -16.78 -4.82 -0.15
CA GLU A 121 -17.92 -4.20 0.55
C GLU A 121 -17.55 -3.72 1.97
N GLN A 122 -16.65 -4.40 2.69
CA GLN A 122 -16.14 -3.90 3.96
C GLN A 122 -15.33 -2.60 3.81
N ASN A 123 -14.62 -2.43 2.70
CA ASN A 123 -13.87 -1.20 2.40
C ASN A 123 -14.76 -0.04 1.93
N HIS A 124 -16.02 -0.31 1.53
CA HIS A 124 -17.01 0.70 1.16
C HIS A 124 -18.13 0.93 2.19
N ALA A 125 -18.22 0.10 3.24
CA ALA A 125 -19.17 0.27 4.32
C ALA A 125 -18.66 1.24 5.39
N SER A 126 -18.41 2.50 5.00
CA SER A 126 -18.31 3.66 5.88
C SER A 126 -18.48 4.96 5.08
N ASP A 127 -19.58 5.08 4.34
CA ASP A 127 -20.10 6.39 3.89
C ASP A 127 -21.52 6.61 4.43
N VAL A 128 -21.71 6.23 5.69
CA VAL A 128 -22.81 6.77 6.49
C VAL A 128 -22.43 8.22 6.78
N PRO A 129 -23.33 9.21 6.60
CA PRO A 129 -23.09 10.57 7.06
C PRO A 129 -22.87 10.55 8.58
N VAL A 130 -21.61 10.53 8.99
CA VAL A 130 -21.23 10.66 10.40
C VAL A 130 -21.63 12.08 10.79
N LYS A 131 -22.77 12.21 11.47
CA LYS A 131 -23.06 13.43 12.23
C LYS A 131 -21.85 13.67 13.14
N PRO A 132 -21.20 14.84 13.08
CA PRO A 132 -20.05 15.12 13.93
C PRO A 132 -20.52 15.15 15.39
N THR A 133 -20.27 14.07 16.13
CA THR A 133 -20.44 14.05 17.58
C THR A 133 -19.21 14.67 18.23
N SER A 134 -19.45 15.74 18.98
CA SER A 134 -18.52 16.42 19.89
C SER A 134 -17.25 17.00 19.27
N ARG A 135 -17.34 18.25 18.82
CA ARG A 135 -16.19 19.16 18.95
C ARG A 135 -15.97 19.43 20.45
N LEU A 136 -14.70 19.46 20.87
CA LEU A 136 -14.30 19.96 22.19
C LEU A 136 -15.01 21.30 22.46
N PRO A 137 -15.50 21.58 23.68
CA PRO A 137 -16.00 22.91 24.01
C PRO A 137 -14.90 23.94 23.77
N GLU A 138 -15.21 25.01 23.04
CA GLU A 138 -14.27 26.11 22.83
C GLU A 138 -13.89 26.71 24.18
N ILE A 139 -12.61 26.65 24.52
CA ILE A 139 -12.06 27.41 25.66
C ILE A 139 -12.11 28.88 25.23
N PRO A 140 -12.86 29.76 25.93
CA PRO A 140 -12.90 31.16 25.58
C PRO A 140 -11.49 31.77 25.69
N LEU A 141 -11.05 32.42 24.61
CA LEU A 141 -9.80 33.17 24.61
C LEU A 141 -9.94 34.39 25.54
N PRO A 142 -8.93 34.71 26.36
CA PRO A 142 -8.95 35.91 27.18
C PRO A 142 -8.99 37.17 26.30
N SER A 143 -9.99 38.02 26.51
CA SER A 143 -10.06 39.35 25.89
C SER A 143 -9.15 40.33 26.64
N PHE A 144 -8.00 40.65 26.05
CA PHE A 144 -7.17 41.76 26.53
C PHE A 144 -7.75 43.07 26.00
N ASN A 145 -8.62 43.71 26.77
CA ASN A 145 -8.94 45.12 26.55
C ASN A 145 -7.72 45.93 27.00
N VAL A 146 -6.87 46.31 26.04
CA VAL A 146 -5.83 47.31 26.25
C VAL A 146 -6.52 48.69 26.22
N PRO A 147 -6.51 49.46 27.32
CA PRO A 147 -7.02 50.84 27.29
C PRO A 147 -6.15 51.67 26.34
N LEU A 148 -6.78 52.45 25.47
CA LEU A 148 -6.09 53.45 24.66
C LEU A 148 -5.41 54.48 25.59
N PRO A 149 -4.22 54.99 25.24
CA PRO A 149 -3.61 56.08 25.99
C PRO A 149 -4.52 57.31 25.88
N VAL A 150 -4.84 57.90 27.03
CA VAL A 150 -5.42 59.24 27.11
C VAL A 150 -4.26 60.22 26.96
N ASP A 151 -4.40 61.16 26.03
CA ASP A 151 -3.44 62.25 25.78
C ASP A 151 -3.12 63.08 27.03
#